data_AF-A0A6V6YUY0-F1
#
_entry.id   AF-A0A6V6YUY0-F1
#
_cell.length_a   1.000
_cell.length_b   1.000
_cell.length_c   1.000
_cell.angle_alpha   90.00
_cell.angle_beta   90.00
_cell.angle_gamma   90.00
#
_symmetry.space_group_name_H-M   'P 1'
#
loop_
_entity.id
_entity.type
_entity.pdbx_description
1 polymer ?
#
loop_
_entity_poly.entity_id
_entity_poly.type
_entity_poly.pdbx_seq_one_letter_code
_entity_poly.pdbx_strand_id
1 'polypeptide(L)'
;MVSLETLAKIFRTMKSKNILHIILLIICVSSCNKFKQKEQLNENKNSEFVKIWFDTIKEVPFTEKLEIKQNRTFKLIGGACTARWWSEGSWNLKNDTIILNSFKPKRCVYLTEYAAMCRTIEEIRKNGRDVSIKDCTPDSDDNYEIFINEKFYLRNDTLIHVKQNKKCEGIEVAYSIKEKIR
;
A
#
# COMPACT_ATOMS: atom_id res chain seq x y z
N MET A 1 -11.59 10.83 42.15
CA MET A 1 -12.87 10.07 42.01
C MET A 1 -13.98 10.93 42.57
N VAL A 2 -14.85 11.51 41.73
CA VAL A 2 -16.05 12.23 42.19
C VAL A 2 -17.15 11.19 42.36
N SER A 3 -17.81 11.14 43.53
CA SER A 3 -18.86 10.14 43.80
C SER A 3 -20.12 10.44 42.97
N LEU A 4 -20.83 9.38 42.54
CA LEU A 4 -22.09 9.48 41.79
C LEU A 4 -23.14 10.34 42.52
N GLU A 5 -23.14 10.32 43.85
CA GLU A 5 -24.02 11.14 44.68
C GLU A 5 -23.73 12.64 44.59
N THR A 6 -22.45 13.01 44.42
CA THR A 6 -22.01 14.40 44.27
C THR A 6 -22.48 14.95 42.92
N LEU A 7 -22.40 14.15 41.86
CA LEU A 7 -22.91 14.51 40.53
C LEU A 7 -24.44 14.66 40.54
N ALA A 8 -25.17 13.76 41.19
CA ALA A 8 -26.64 13.81 41.25
C ALA A 8 -27.18 15.06 41.97
N LYS A 9 -26.49 15.56 43.01
CA LYS A 9 -26.85 16.80 43.70
C LYS A 9 -26.63 18.05 42.83
N ILE A 10 -25.55 18.08 42.05
CA ILE A 10 -25.24 19.20 41.13
C ILE A 10 -26.27 19.28 39.99
N PHE A 11 -26.69 18.13 39.44
CA PHE A 11 -27.72 18.11 38.40
C PHE A 11 -29.11 18.57 38.89
N ARG A 12 -29.42 18.41 40.19
CA ARG A 12 -30.71 18.83 40.77
C ARG A 12 -30.86 20.33 41.00
N THR A 13 -29.76 21.09 41.13
CA THR A 13 -29.80 22.54 41.42
C THR A 13 -29.67 23.41 40.18
N MET A 14 -29.41 22.82 39.01
CA MET A 14 -29.21 23.54 37.75
C MET A 14 -30.54 23.75 37.01
N LYS A 15 -30.86 25.01 36.64
CA LYS A 15 -32.02 25.34 35.79
C LYS A 15 -31.98 24.55 34.47
N SER A 16 -33.13 24.13 33.94
CA SER A 16 -33.23 23.22 32.78
C SER A 16 -32.42 23.65 31.54
N LYS A 17 -32.27 24.97 31.30
CA LYS A 17 -31.43 25.53 30.23
C LYS A 17 -29.94 25.20 30.39
N ASN A 18 -29.43 25.13 31.62
CA ASN A 18 -28.02 24.84 31.90
C ASN A 18 -27.69 23.34 31.75
N ILE A 19 -28.66 22.45 31.97
CA ILE A 19 -28.50 21.01 31.76
C ILE A 19 -28.40 20.71 30.25
N LEU A 20 -29.21 21.38 29.42
CA LEU A 20 -29.16 21.23 27.97
C LEU A 20 -27.79 21.64 27.39
N HIS A 21 -27.21 22.73 27.88
CA HIS A 21 -25.87 23.17 27.45
C HIS A 21 -24.77 22.17 27.86
N ILE A 22 -24.86 21.56 29.04
CA ILE A 22 -23.91 20.51 29.46
C ILE A 22 -24.02 19.26 28.60
N ILE A 23 -25.25 18.81 28.30
CA ILE A 23 -25.47 17.64 27.42
C ILE A 23 -24.91 17.92 26.02
N LEU A 24 -25.15 19.12 25.48
CA LEU A 24 -24.63 19.53 24.17
C LEU A 24 -23.09 19.56 24.14
N LEU A 25 -22.46 20.06 25.22
CA LEU A 25 -21.01 20.03 25.39
C LEU A 25 -20.47 18.59 25.40
N ILE A 26 -21.09 17.68 26.16
CA ILE A 26 -20.67 16.26 26.26
C ILE A 26 -20.75 15.53 24.90
N ILE A 27 -21.78 15.82 24.09
CA ILE A 27 -21.93 15.26 22.73
C ILE A 27 -20.81 15.76 21.81
N CYS A 28 -20.42 17.04 21.91
CA CYS A 28 -19.31 17.60 21.15
C CYS A 28 -17.95 16.96 21.55
N VAL A 29 -17.68 16.74 22.84
CA VAL A 29 -16.40 16.13 23.27
C VAL A 29 -16.28 14.67 22.85
N SER A 30 -17.39 13.92 22.86
CA SER A 30 -17.40 12.50 22.49
C SER A 30 -17.26 12.25 20.98
N SER A 31 -17.64 13.22 20.13
CA SER A 31 -17.36 13.17 18.68
C SER A 31 -15.86 13.38 18.37
N CYS A 32 -15.21 14.34 19.03
CA CYS A 32 -13.77 14.60 18.85
C CYS A 32 -12.88 13.42 19.25
N ASN A 33 -13.24 12.69 20.30
CA ASN A 33 -12.45 11.52 20.75
C ASN A 33 -12.49 10.37 19.74
N LYS A 34 -13.61 10.15 19.04
CA LYS A 34 -13.72 9.12 18.00
C LYS A 34 -12.85 9.43 16.77
N PHE A 35 -12.74 10.70 16.40
CA PHE A 35 -11.89 11.13 15.28
C PHE A 35 -10.40 10.87 15.58
N LYS A 36 -9.93 11.30 16.75
CA LYS A 36 -8.53 11.08 17.17
C LYS A 36 -8.16 9.59 17.25
N GLN A 37 -9.06 8.76 17.77
CA GLN A 37 -8.83 7.29 17.81
C GLN A 37 -8.74 6.68 16.40
N LYS A 38 -9.59 7.13 15.47
CA LYS A 38 -9.55 6.66 14.07
C LYS A 38 -8.27 7.08 13.36
N GLU A 39 -7.80 8.31 13.60
CA GLU A 39 -6.56 8.84 13.04
C GLU A 39 -5.35 8.06 13.57
N GLN A 40 -5.26 7.84 14.88
CA GLN A 40 -4.21 7.03 15.51
C GLN A 40 -4.23 5.57 15.05
N LEU A 41 -5.40 4.95 14.92
CA LEU A 41 -5.52 3.58 14.42
C LEU A 41 -5.03 3.48 12.97
N ASN A 42 -5.39 4.44 12.12
CA ASN A 42 -4.93 4.48 10.74
C ASN A 42 -3.41 4.71 10.67
N GLU A 43 -2.86 5.59 11.51
CA GLU A 43 -1.42 5.85 11.58
C GLU A 43 -0.64 4.59 12.01
N ASN A 44 -1.12 3.89 13.04
CA ASN A 44 -0.55 2.61 13.49
C ASN A 44 -0.62 1.54 12.40
N LYS A 45 -1.74 1.41 11.69
CA LYS A 45 -1.83 0.46 10.57
C LYS A 45 -0.91 0.83 9.41
N ASN A 46 -0.72 2.12 9.13
CA ASN A 46 0.19 2.54 8.07
C ASN A 46 1.63 2.13 8.37
N SER A 47 2.08 2.24 9.62
CA SER A 47 3.46 1.97 10.00
C SER A 47 3.84 0.50 9.82
N GLU A 48 2.88 -0.42 9.88
CA GLU A 48 3.11 -1.85 9.63
C GLU A 48 3.58 -2.14 8.20
N PHE A 49 3.13 -1.33 7.22
CA PHE A 49 3.52 -1.48 5.81
C PHE A 49 4.81 -0.73 5.46
N VAL A 50 5.14 0.34 6.19
CA VAL A 50 6.28 1.23 5.88
C VAL A 50 7.60 0.56 6.25
N LYS A 51 8.24 -0.04 5.25
CA LYS A 51 9.56 -0.70 5.32
C LYS A 51 10.01 -1.13 3.92
N ILE A 52 11.16 -1.80 3.86
CA ILE A 52 11.64 -2.50 2.66
C ILE A 52 11.19 -3.96 2.75
N TRP A 53 10.58 -4.43 1.67
CA TRP A 53 10.08 -5.78 1.49
C TRP A 53 10.90 -6.48 0.39
N PHE A 54 11.35 -7.71 0.64
CA PHE A 54 12.21 -8.49 -0.25
C PHE A 54 11.45 -9.69 -0.80
N ASP A 55 11.55 -9.96 -2.11
CA ASP A 55 10.86 -11.09 -2.75
C ASP A 55 11.20 -12.42 -2.07
N THR A 56 10.18 -13.23 -1.79
CA THR A 56 10.33 -14.55 -1.15
C THR A 56 10.34 -15.70 -2.13
N ILE A 57 9.93 -15.50 -3.38
CA ILE A 57 9.48 -16.61 -4.24
C ILE A 57 10.49 -16.97 -5.33
N LYS A 58 11.15 -16.00 -5.95
CA LYS A 58 12.00 -16.28 -7.11
C LYS A 58 13.40 -16.77 -6.69
N GLU A 59 13.88 -17.83 -7.32
CA GLU A 59 15.24 -18.32 -7.07
C GLU A 59 16.30 -17.35 -7.63
N VAL A 60 17.50 -17.37 -7.05
CA VAL A 60 18.66 -16.61 -7.55
C VAL A 60 18.87 -16.93 -9.04
N PRO A 61 19.12 -15.93 -9.91
CA PRO A 61 19.56 -14.57 -9.63
C PRO A 61 18.45 -13.53 -9.52
N PHE A 62 17.18 -13.94 -9.41
CA PHE A 62 16.10 -12.98 -9.25
C PHE A 62 16.21 -12.28 -7.89
N THR A 63 16.23 -10.96 -7.95
CA THR A 63 16.16 -10.11 -6.77
C THR A 63 15.14 -9.03 -7.03
N GLU A 64 14.30 -8.76 -6.04
CA GLU A 64 13.34 -7.68 -6.11
C GLU A 64 13.07 -7.17 -4.70
N LYS A 65 12.99 -5.85 -4.59
CA LYS A 65 12.61 -5.18 -3.35
C LYS A 65 11.56 -4.12 -3.61
N LEU A 66 10.56 -4.09 -2.74
CA LEU A 66 9.48 -3.11 -2.69
C LEU A 66 9.63 -2.29 -1.42
N GLU A 67 9.97 -1.02 -1.57
CA GLU A 67 10.06 -0.05 -0.48
C GLU A 67 8.74 0.73 -0.38
N ILE A 68 8.05 0.63 0.75
CA ILE A 68 6.86 1.42 1.07
C ILE A 68 7.28 2.54 2.03
N LYS A 69 7.05 3.80 1.66
CA LYS A 69 7.54 4.97 2.38
C LYS A 69 6.43 5.69 3.16
N GLN A 70 6.80 6.34 4.26
CA GLN A 70 5.89 7.11 5.13
C GLN A 70 5.13 8.22 4.37
N ASN A 71 5.77 8.82 3.35
CA ASN A 71 5.21 9.90 2.53
C ASN A 71 4.20 9.42 1.46
N ARG A 72 3.59 8.24 1.63
CA ARG A 72 2.62 7.65 0.68
C ARG A 72 3.17 7.35 -0.71
N THR A 73 4.50 7.18 -0.82
CA THR A 73 5.14 6.72 -2.06
C THR A 73 5.72 5.33 -1.91
N PHE A 74 5.93 4.66 -3.04
CA PHE A 74 6.65 3.39 -3.08
C PHE A 74 7.74 3.41 -4.13
N LYS A 75 8.69 2.49 -3.99
CA LYS A 75 9.71 2.19 -4.98
C LYS A 75 9.88 0.69 -5.12
N LEU A 76 9.81 0.19 -6.35
CA LEU A 76 10.19 -1.17 -6.71
C LEU A 76 11.53 -1.12 -7.44
N ILE A 77 12.43 -2.04 -7.10
CA ILE A 77 13.64 -2.31 -7.88
C ILE A 77 13.82 -3.82 -7.94
N GLY A 78 14.01 -4.36 -9.13
CA GLY A 78 14.39 -5.75 -9.29
C GLY A 78 15.21 -6.01 -10.54
N GLY A 79 15.65 -7.24 -10.66
CA GLY A 79 16.46 -7.70 -11.78
C GLY A 79 16.73 -9.19 -11.73
N ALA A 80 17.12 -9.72 -12.89
CA ALA A 80 17.63 -11.07 -13.06
C ALA A 80 18.61 -11.08 -14.23
N CYS A 81 19.80 -11.65 -14.02
CA CYS A 81 20.87 -11.62 -15.01
C CYS A 81 21.15 -10.17 -15.47
N THR A 82 20.94 -9.88 -16.77
CA THR A 82 21.08 -8.54 -17.35
C THR A 82 19.77 -7.73 -17.36
N ALA A 83 18.63 -8.38 -17.12
CA ALA A 83 17.33 -7.73 -17.09
C ALA A 83 17.16 -6.95 -15.79
N ARG A 84 16.61 -5.74 -15.91
CA ARG A 84 16.31 -4.86 -14.79
C ARG A 84 14.90 -4.33 -14.93
N TRP A 85 14.25 -4.14 -13.80
CA TRP A 85 12.96 -3.50 -13.74
C TRP A 85 12.84 -2.62 -12.50
N TRP A 86 11.99 -1.61 -12.60
CA TRP A 86 11.78 -0.66 -11.52
C TRP A 86 10.39 -0.03 -11.63
N SER A 87 9.93 0.53 -10.52
CA SER A 87 8.70 1.29 -10.48
C SER A 87 8.74 2.31 -9.35
N GLU A 88 7.98 3.38 -9.50
CA GLU A 88 7.81 4.41 -8.46
C GLU A 88 6.38 4.93 -8.54
N GLY A 89 5.74 5.11 -7.40
CA GLY A 89 4.34 5.47 -7.39
C GLY A 89 3.83 5.89 -6.04
N SER A 90 2.50 5.90 -5.92
CA SER A 90 1.80 6.22 -4.69
C SER A 90 1.11 5.01 -4.10
N TRP A 91 0.87 5.04 -2.80
CA TRP A 91 0.08 4.03 -2.12
C TRP A 91 -0.97 4.65 -1.20
N ASN A 92 -2.10 3.97 -1.06
CA ASN A 92 -3.09 4.28 -0.05
C ASN A 92 -3.46 3.01 0.73
N LEU A 93 -4.01 3.20 1.93
CA LEU A 93 -4.52 2.11 2.76
C LEU A 93 -6.05 2.08 2.65
N LYS A 94 -6.60 0.91 2.31
CA LYS A 94 -8.03 0.64 2.36
C LYS A 94 -8.24 -0.62 3.20
N ASN A 95 -8.81 -0.44 4.39
CA ASN A 95 -8.92 -1.48 5.41
C ASN A 95 -7.52 -2.02 5.78
N ASP A 96 -7.24 -3.30 5.54
CA ASP A 96 -5.96 -3.97 5.82
C ASP A 96 -5.18 -4.26 4.52
N THR A 97 -5.44 -3.46 3.47
CA THR A 97 -4.86 -3.64 2.15
C THR A 97 -4.27 -2.33 1.66
N ILE A 98 -3.00 -2.34 1.29
CA ILE A 98 -2.41 -1.23 0.55
C ILE A 98 -2.69 -1.39 -0.94
N ILE A 99 -2.95 -0.27 -1.60
CA ILE A 99 -3.20 -0.20 -3.04
C ILE A 99 -2.11 0.64 -3.67
N LEU A 100 -1.32 0.05 -4.55
CA LEU A 100 -0.19 0.66 -5.24
C LEU A 100 -0.60 1.10 -6.64
N ASN A 101 -0.18 2.30 -7.02
CA ASN A 101 -0.36 2.86 -8.36
C ASN A 101 0.91 3.57 -8.84
N SER A 102 1.44 3.13 -9.98
CA SER A 102 2.64 3.71 -10.59
C SER A 102 2.43 5.14 -11.06
N PHE A 103 3.48 5.96 -10.98
CA PHE A 103 3.52 7.23 -11.70
C PHE A 103 3.83 6.99 -13.18
N LYS A 104 3.42 7.92 -14.05
CA LYS A 104 3.83 7.85 -15.45
C LYS A 104 5.34 8.17 -15.56
N PRO A 105 6.16 7.34 -16.21
CA PRO A 105 7.57 7.64 -16.43
C PRO A 105 7.74 8.93 -17.24
N LYS A 106 8.73 9.75 -16.86
CA LYS A 106 9.09 10.98 -17.59
C LYS A 106 10.11 10.73 -18.72
N ARG A 107 10.73 9.55 -18.75
CA ARG A 107 11.70 9.13 -19.76
C ARG A 107 11.13 8.00 -20.61
N CYS A 108 11.67 7.84 -21.82
CA CYS A 108 11.34 6.74 -22.71
C CYS A 108 11.85 5.41 -22.15
N VAL A 109 10.93 4.50 -21.81
CA VAL A 109 11.22 3.18 -21.25
C VAL A 109 10.19 2.18 -21.74
N TYR A 110 10.58 0.91 -21.75
CA TYR A 110 9.64 -0.19 -21.94
C TYR A 110 8.70 -0.32 -20.75
N LEU A 111 7.45 -0.65 -21.02
CA LEU A 111 6.39 -0.81 -20.05
C LEU A 111 5.98 -2.28 -19.93
N THR A 112 5.86 -2.75 -18.69
CA THR A 112 5.36 -4.10 -18.39
C THR A 112 4.37 -4.02 -17.26
N GLU A 113 3.26 -4.76 -17.33
CA GLU A 113 2.33 -4.87 -16.20
C GLU A 113 2.98 -5.61 -15.03
N TYR A 114 2.75 -5.12 -13.81
CA TYR A 114 3.20 -5.79 -12.60
C TYR A 114 2.60 -7.20 -12.51
N ALA A 115 3.39 -8.16 -12.00
CA ALA A 115 3.01 -9.56 -11.84
C ALA A 115 2.47 -10.24 -13.13
N ALA A 116 2.83 -9.73 -14.32
CA ALA A 116 2.48 -10.33 -15.61
C ALA A 116 3.25 -11.63 -15.94
N MET A 117 3.74 -12.35 -14.92
CA MET A 117 4.57 -13.55 -15.05
C MET A 117 3.88 -14.72 -15.76
N CYS A 118 2.56 -14.66 -15.95
CA CYS A 118 1.80 -15.66 -16.69
C CYS A 118 1.58 -15.33 -18.18
N ARG A 119 2.21 -14.28 -18.72
CA ARG A 119 2.18 -14.04 -20.17
C ARG A 119 3.13 -15.00 -20.87
N THR A 120 2.70 -15.59 -21.98
CA THR A 120 3.60 -16.42 -22.80
C THR A 120 4.60 -15.55 -23.58
N ILE A 121 5.74 -16.13 -23.95
CA ILE A 121 6.73 -15.45 -24.81
C ILE A 121 6.10 -15.01 -26.14
N GLU A 122 5.14 -15.78 -26.67
CA GLU A 122 4.39 -15.43 -27.88
C GLU A 122 3.45 -14.23 -27.67
N GLU A 123 2.75 -14.16 -26.53
CA GLU A 123 1.91 -13.00 -26.18
C GLU A 123 2.77 -11.72 -26.06
N ILE A 124 3.99 -11.84 -25.53
CA ILE A 124 4.95 -10.73 -25.42
C ILE A 124 5.49 -10.32 -26.80
N ARG A 125 5.83 -11.30 -27.67
CA ARG A 125 6.41 -11.04 -29.00
C ARG A 125 5.41 -10.47 -30.00
N LYS A 126 4.16 -10.92 -29.97
CA LYS A 126 3.14 -10.55 -30.98
C LYS A 126 2.70 -9.09 -30.89
N ASN A 127 2.71 -8.52 -29.69
CA ASN A 127 2.18 -7.18 -29.44
C ASN A 127 3.28 -6.09 -29.42
N GLY A 128 4.55 -6.46 -29.51
CA GLY A 128 5.66 -5.55 -29.24
C GLY A 128 5.73 -5.17 -27.75
N ARG A 129 6.77 -4.43 -27.36
CA ARG A 129 6.86 -3.83 -26.02
C ARG A 129 6.25 -2.44 -26.06
N ASP A 130 5.29 -2.18 -25.18
CA ASP A 130 4.76 -0.84 -24.99
C ASP A 130 5.86 0.11 -24.48
N VAL A 131 5.80 1.37 -24.89
CA VAL A 131 6.74 2.42 -24.47
C VAL A 131 6.02 3.57 -23.76
N SER A 132 6.69 4.19 -22.79
CA SER A 132 6.12 5.25 -21.96
C SER A 132 5.77 6.55 -22.70
N ILE A 133 6.44 6.81 -23.82
CA ILE A 133 6.26 7.99 -24.67
C ILE A 133 6.03 7.50 -26.10
N LYS A 134 5.01 8.02 -26.78
CA LYS A 134 4.68 7.60 -28.14
C LYS A 134 5.86 7.88 -29.08
N ASP A 135 6.15 6.92 -29.97
CA ASP A 135 7.18 7.01 -31.01
C ASP A 135 8.60 7.26 -30.46
N CYS A 136 8.88 6.86 -29.21
CA CYS A 136 10.19 6.96 -28.59
C CYS A 136 10.96 5.63 -28.64
N THR A 137 12.29 5.71 -28.66
CA THR A 137 13.18 4.55 -28.57
C THR A 137 13.89 4.57 -27.20
N PRO A 138 13.68 3.56 -26.34
CA PRO A 138 14.37 3.50 -25.05
C PRO A 138 15.88 3.30 -25.21
N ASP A 139 16.66 4.01 -24.39
CA ASP A 139 18.14 3.91 -24.38
C ASP A 139 18.65 2.64 -23.67
N SER A 140 17.77 1.92 -22.97
CA SER A 140 18.09 0.67 -22.28
C SER A 140 16.94 -0.33 -22.38
N ASP A 141 17.24 -1.60 -22.12
CA ASP A 141 16.26 -2.68 -21.99
C ASP A 141 15.59 -2.75 -20.61
N ASP A 142 15.78 -1.73 -19.78
CA ASP A 142 15.13 -1.66 -18.47
C ASP A 142 13.62 -1.53 -18.65
N ASN A 143 12.87 -2.28 -17.84
CA ASN A 143 11.41 -2.24 -17.86
C ASN A 143 10.88 -1.40 -16.70
N TYR A 144 9.88 -0.58 -16.97
CA TYR A 144 9.10 0.08 -15.95
C TYR A 144 7.85 -0.75 -15.66
N GLU A 145 7.73 -1.24 -14.43
CA GLU A 145 6.58 -2.03 -14.03
C GLU A 145 5.40 -1.14 -13.64
N ILE A 146 4.27 -1.39 -14.29
CA ILE A 146 3.03 -0.63 -14.10
C ILE A 146 2.19 -1.34 -13.04
N PHE A 147 2.01 -0.69 -11.91
CA PHE A 147 1.04 -1.02 -10.89
C PHE A 147 -0.25 -0.25 -11.18
N ILE A 148 -1.34 -0.97 -11.42
CA ILE A 148 -2.68 -0.39 -11.59
C ILE A 148 -3.60 -1.01 -10.55
N ASN A 149 -3.90 -0.26 -9.48
CA ASN A 149 -4.69 -0.74 -8.36
C ASN A 149 -4.21 -2.09 -7.80
N GLU A 150 -2.90 -2.28 -7.74
CA GLU A 150 -2.30 -3.51 -7.24
C GLU A 150 -2.43 -3.57 -5.72
N LYS A 151 -2.96 -4.69 -5.22
CA LYS A 151 -3.42 -4.82 -3.83
C LYS A 151 -2.50 -5.75 -3.06
N PHE A 152 -2.12 -5.34 -1.87
CA PHE A 152 -1.30 -6.15 -0.97
C PHE A 152 -1.86 -6.12 0.44
N TYR A 153 -1.90 -7.28 1.09
CA TYR A 153 -2.25 -7.39 2.50
C TYR A 153 -1.11 -7.99 3.28
N LEU A 154 -1.08 -7.71 4.59
CA LEU A 154 -0.13 -8.32 5.50
C LEU A 154 -0.66 -9.63 6.07
N ARG A 155 0.21 -10.63 6.12
CA ARG A 155 0.04 -11.83 6.92
C ARG A 155 1.33 -12.06 7.68
N ASN A 156 1.33 -11.72 8.97
CA ASN A 156 2.54 -11.69 9.80
C ASN A 156 3.62 -10.80 9.15
N ASP A 157 4.84 -11.32 8.99
CA ASP A 157 5.97 -10.62 8.37
C ASP A 157 6.02 -10.76 6.84
N THR A 158 4.90 -11.13 6.21
CA THR A 158 4.80 -11.33 4.77
C THR A 158 3.78 -10.39 4.15
N LEU A 159 4.21 -9.63 3.14
CA LEU A 159 3.36 -8.81 2.28
C LEU A 159 2.93 -9.64 1.07
N ILE A 160 1.63 -9.90 0.95
CA ILE A 160 1.09 -10.82 -0.06
C ILE A 160 0.29 -10.04 -1.10
N HIS A 161 0.59 -10.28 -2.37
CA HIS A 161 -0.15 -9.73 -3.50
C HIS A 161 -1.50 -10.42 -3.68
N VAL A 162 -2.57 -9.63 -3.80
CA VAL A 162 -3.90 -10.14 -4.12
C VAL A 162 -3.98 -10.40 -5.62
N LYS A 163 -3.98 -11.67 -6.00
CA LYS A 163 -4.06 -12.10 -7.41
C LYS A 163 -5.28 -11.49 -8.10
N GLN A 164 -5.04 -10.81 -9.21
CA GLN A 164 -6.11 -10.26 -10.06
C GLN A 164 -6.35 -11.09 -11.33
N ASN A 165 -5.37 -11.89 -11.76
CA ASN A 165 -5.42 -12.62 -13.02
C ASN A 165 -5.50 -14.14 -12.82
N LYS A 166 -6.59 -14.77 -13.28
CA LYS A 166 -6.76 -16.24 -13.29
C LYS A 166 -5.73 -16.96 -14.15
N LYS A 167 -5.15 -16.31 -15.17
CA LYS A 167 -4.05 -16.89 -15.96
C LYS A 167 -2.79 -17.15 -15.13
N CYS A 168 -2.65 -16.48 -13.98
CA CYS A 168 -1.54 -16.62 -13.05
C CYS A 168 -1.87 -17.57 -11.88
N GLU A 169 -2.78 -18.53 -12.08
CA GLU A 169 -3.06 -19.58 -11.09
C GLU A 169 -1.77 -20.33 -10.73
N GLY A 170 -1.57 -20.61 -9.43
CA GLY A 170 -0.36 -21.27 -8.90
C GLY A 170 0.81 -20.33 -8.51
N ILE A 171 0.89 -19.11 -9.03
CA ILE A 171 1.96 -18.15 -8.66
C ILE A 171 1.41 -17.18 -7.61
N GLU A 172 1.86 -17.28 -6.36
CA GLU A 172 1.70 -16.21 -5.38
C GLU A 172 2.85 -15.21 -5.58
N VAL A 173 2.63 -13.92 -5.35
CA VAL A 173 3.71 -12.94 -5.23
C VAL A 173 3.72 -12.49 -3.79
N ALA A 174 4.85 -12.68 -3.12
CA ALA A 174 4.98 -12.38 -1.71
C ALA A 174 6.37 -11.82 -1.43
N TYR A 175 6.42 -10.94 -0.43
CA TYR A 175 7.64 -10.33 0.05
C TYR A 175 7.75 -10.50 1.57
N SER A 176 8.97 -10.63 2.07
CA SER A 176 9.25 -10.67 3.50
C SER A 176 10.12 -9.50 3.94
N ILE A 177 10.19 -9.26 5.24
CA ILE A 177 11.10 -8.28 5.82
C ILE A 177 12.58 -8.71 5.77
N LYS A 178 12.86 -9.98 5.44
CA LYS A 178 14.22 -10.54 5.39
C LYS A 178 14.66 -10.71 3.95
N GLU A 179 15.85 -10.19 3.65
CA GLU A 179 16.51 -10.49 2.39
C GLU A 179 16.93 -11.97 2.35
N LYS A 180 16.81 -12.60 1.18
CA LYS A 180 17.32 -13.95 0.96
C LYS A 180 18.84 -13.95 1.13
N ILE A 181 19.34 -14.85 1.98
CA ILE A 181 20.78 -15.08 2.14
C ILE A 181 21.25 -15.90 0.94
N ARG A 182 22.33 -15.46 0.30
CA ARG A 182 22.96 -16.11 -0.86
C ARG A 182 23.73 -17.36 -0.46
#